data_AF-V2YFT5-F1
#
_entry.id   AF-V2YFT5-F1
#
_cell.length_a   1.000
_cell.length_b   1.000
_cell.length_c   1.000
_cell.angle_alpha   90.00
_cell.angle_beta   90.00
_cell.angle_gamma   90.00
#
_symmetry.space_group_name_H-M   'P 1'
#
loop_
_entity.id
_entity.type
_entity.pdbx_description
1 polymer ?
#
loop_
_entity_poly.entity_id
_entity_poly.type
_entity_poly.pdbx_seq_one_letter_code
_entity_poly.pdbx_strand_id
1 'polypeptide(L)'
;MSKYDNRATNRAVALKYEGEGAPVVVASGMGFLAERMVEVAAESGVPIYEDNSLATMLSQLALGQEIPDALYQAIVEIYVYFLNFDPEDPDKARRERAALAAQAEKAAQQPEPQEEKGES
;
A
#
# COMPACT_ATOMS: atom_id res chain seq x y z
N MET A 1 -11.79 30.79 7.35
CA MET A 1 -12.42 30.05 6.24
C MET A 1 -13.20 28.89 6.83
N SER A 2 -14.42 28.64 6.36
CA SER A 2 -15.32 27.65 6.95
C SER A 2 -14.84 26.23 6.62
N LYS A 3 -14.84 25.32 7.61
CA LYS A 3 -14.43 23.90 7.49
C LYS A 3 -15.19 23.10 6.41
N TYR A 4 -16.21 23.71 5.79
CA TYR A 4 -17.06 23.12 4.76
C TYR A 4 -16.56 23.37 3.33
N ASP A 5 -15.79 24.43 3.09
CA ASP A 5 -15.36 24.82 1.73
C ASP A 5 -14.36 23.82 1.15
N ASN A 6 -13.43 23.35 1.99
CA ASN A 6 -12.38 22.42 1.56
C ASN A 6 -12.92 21.01 1.26
N ARG A 7 -14.07 20.64 1.84
CA ARG A 7 -14.67 19.32 1.62
C ARG A 7 -15.13 19.16 0.19
N ALA A 8 -15.69 20.18 -0.44
CA ALA A 8 -16.22 20.06 -1.80
C ALA A 8 -15.13 19.78 -2.85
N THR A 9 -13.88 20.18 -2.58
CA THR A 9 -12.76 20.05 -3.52
C THR A 9 -11.84 18.88 -3.24
N ASN A 10 -11.99 18.19 -2.11
CA ASN A 10 -11.16 17.04 -1.77
C ASN A 10 -11.36 15.90 -2.76
N ARG A 11 -10.26 15.23 -3.10
CA ARG A 11 -10.22 14.09 -4.00
C ARG A 11 -9.46 12.95 -3.36
N ALA A 12 -9.91 11.73 -3.60
CA ALA A 12 -9.19 10.53 -3.22
C ALA A 12 -9.14 9.58 -4.42
N VAL A 13 -8.01 8.89 -4.57
CA VAL A 13 -7.80 7.88 -5.61
C VAL A 13 -7.15 6.68 -4.95
N ALA A 14 -7.71 5.50 -5.20
CA ALA A 14 -7.13 4.24 -4.76
C ALA A 14 -6.39 3.59 -5.92
N LEU A 15 -5.15 3.18 -5.66
CA LEU A 15 -4.28 2.51 -6.63
C LEU A 15 -4.05 1.06 -6.21
N LYS A 16 -3.97 0.18 -7.20
CA LYS A 16 -3.60 -1.22 -7.00
C LYS A 16 -2.42 -1.57 -7.89
N TYR A 17 -1.45 -2.27 -7.34
CA TYR A 17 -0.33 -2.83 -8.09
C TYR A 17 -0.31 -4.35 -7.92
N GLU A 18 -0.29 -5.08 -9.03
CA GLU A 18 -0.32 -6.56 -9.02
C GLU A 18 1.08 -7.20 -9.13
N GLY A 19 2.13 -6.40 -9.31
CA GLY A 19 3.52 -6.86 -9.45
C GLY A 19 4.05 -6.83 -10.88
N GLU A 20 3.20 -6.56 -11.86
CA GLU A 20 3.56 -6.38 -13.26
C GLU A 20 2.96 -5.08 -13.79
N GLY A 21 3.63 -4.45 -14.76
CA GLY A 21 3.18 -3.20 -15.37
C GLY A 21 3.16 -2.02 -14.39
N ALA A 22 2.27 -1.06 -14.66
CA ALA A 22 2.06 0.08 -13.79
C ALA A 22 0.87 -0.14 -12.83
N PRO A 23 0.84 0.57 -11.69
CA PRO A 23 -0.34 0.58 -10.84
C PRO A 23 -1.58 1.05 -11.61
N VAL A 24 -2.74 0.52 -11.25
CA VAL A 24 -4.03 0.85 -11.86
C VAL A 24 -4.93 1.60 -10.89
N VAL A 25 -5.74 2.50 -11.42
CA VAL A 25 -6.78 3.18 -10.64
C VAL A 25 -7.95 2.23 -10.40
N VAL A 26 -8.22 1.88 -9.15
CA VAL A 26 -9.33 0.98 -8.79
C VAL A 26 -10.53 1.71 -8.20
N ALA A 27 -10.33 2.91 -7.67
CA ALA A 27 -11.41 3.79 -7.23
C ALA A 27 -11.00 5.25 -7.30
N SER A 28 -11.96 6.14 -7.54
CA SER A 28 -11.78 7.59 -7.41
C SER A 28 -13.04 8.21 -6.85
N GLY A 29 -12.89 9.23 -6.02
CA GLY A 29 -13.99 9.94 -5.39
C GLY A 29 -13.68 11.40 -5.13
N MET A 30 -14.74 12.19 -4.99
CA MET A 30 -14.68 13.60 -4.63
C MET A 30 -15.59 13.90 -3.45
N GLY A 31 -15.25 14.93 -2.70
CA GLY A 31 -16.02 15.40 -1.56
C GLY A 31 -16.33 14.31 -0.54
N PHE A 32 -17.62 14.12 -0.25
CA PHE A 32 -18.05 13.11 0.71
C PHE A 32 -17.55 11.70 0.37
N LEU A 33 -17.52 11.33 -0.92
CA LEU A 33 -17.00 10.01 -1.32
C LEU A 33 -15.50 9.89 -1.05
N ALA A 34 -14.73 10.97 -1.29
CA ALA A 34 -13.30 11.00 -0.98
C ALA A 34 -13.06 10.81 0.53
N GLU A 35 -13.84 11.49 1.38
CA GLU A 35 -13.76 11.33 2.84
C GLU A 35 -14.06 9.88 3.26
N ARG A 36 -15.12 9.27 2.73
CA ARG A 36 -15.45 7.86 3.00
C ARG A 36 -14.35 6.91 2.53
N MET A 37 -13.74 7.16 1.37
CA MET A 37 -12.62 6.34 0.89
C MET A 37 -11.43 6.37 1.86
N VAL A 38 -11.08 7.56 2.36
CA VAL A 38 -9.97 7.73 3.32
C VAL A 38 -10.28 7.04 4.65
N GLU A 39 -11.52 7.17 5.15
CA GLU A 39 -11.96 6.48 6.38
C GLU A 39 -11.86 4.95 6.23
N VAL A 40 -12.41 4.39 5.15
CA VAL A 40 -12.37 2.94 4.89
C VAL A 40 -10.93 2.46 4.70
N ALA A 41 -10.07 3.24 4.02
CA ALA A 41 -8.66 2.91 3.86
C ALA A 41 -7.95 2.85 5.21
N ALA A 42 -8.19 3.82 6.10
CA ALA A 42 -7.61 3.83 7.44
C ALA A 42 -8.08 2.64 8.29
N GLU A 43 -9.38 2.34 8.27
CA GLU A 43 -9.97 1.19 8.96
C GLU A 43 -9.43 -0.16 8.44
N SER A 44 -9.11 -0.23 7.15
CA SER A 44 -8.61 -1.44 6.49
C SER A 44 -7.08 -1.56 6.52
N GLY A 45 -6.36 -0.59 7.10
CA GLY A 45 -4.89 -0.58 7.13
C GLY A 45 -4.25 -0.33 5.76
N VAL A 46 -4.96 0.29 4.82
CA VAL A 46 -4.42 0.72 3.52
C VAL A 46 -3.63 2.01 3.74
N PRO A 47 -2.36 2.11 3.29
CA PRO A 47 -1.57 3.33 3.42
C PRO A 47 -2.22 4.52 2.71
N ILE A 48 -2.22 5.69 3.35
CA ILE A 48 -2.80 6.93 2.83
C ILE A 48 -1.70 7.97 2.67
N TYR A 49 -1.54 8.50 1.47
CA TYR A 49 -0.64 9.60 1.15
C TYR A 49 -1.44 10.84 0.77
N GLU A 50 -1.16 11.97 1.41
CA GLU A 50 -1.90 13.21 1.19
C GLU A 50 -1.13 14.15 0.23
N ASP A 51 -1.63 14.24 -1.00
CA ASP A 51 -1.19 15.24 -1.98
C ASP A 51 -2.39 15.67 -2.84
N ASN A 52 -2.83 16.92 -2.66
CA ASN A 52 -3.99 17.47 -3.37
C ASN A 52 -3.76 17.59 -4.87
N SER A 53 -2.55 17.93 -5.31
CA SER A 53 -2.24 18.13 -6.73
C SER A 53 -2.21 16.78 -7.43
N LEU A 54 -1.51 15.80 -6.85
CA LEU A 54 -1.43 14.45 -7.40
C LEU A 54 -2.79 13.76 -7.38
N ALA A 55 -3.55 13.83 -6.28
CA ALA A 55 -4.90 13.28 -6.22
C ALA A 55 -5.81 13.90 -7.30
N THR A 56 -5.66 15.20 -7.57
CA THR A 56 -6.41 15.87 -8.64
C THR A 56 -6.02 15.38 -10.03
N MET A 57 -4.74 15.19 -10.31
CA MET A 57 -4.30 14.63 -11.59
C MET A 57 -4.76 13.18 -11.76
N LEU A 58 -4.54 12.33 -10.75
CA LEU A 58 -4.90 10.92 -10.78
C LEU A 58 -6.42 10.70 -10.91
N SER A 59 -7.23 11.58 -10.32
CA SER A 59 -8.69 11.49 -10.41
C SER A 59 -9.26 11.74 -11.81
N GLN A 60 -8.44 12.22 -12.75
CA GLN A 60 -8.83 12.41 -14.16
C GLN A 60 -8.67 11.12 -14.97
N LEU A 61 -7.98 10.11 -14.44
CA LEU A 61 -7.80 8.81 -15.08
C LEU A 61 -9.08 7.97 -14.95
N ALA A 62 -9.33 7.12 -15.93
CA ALA A 62 -10.46 6.19 -15.89
C ALA A 62 -10.20 5.04 -14.89
N LEU A 63 -11.28 4.46 -14.36
CA LEU A 63 -11.17 3.24 -13.57
C LEU A 63 -10.60 2.09 -14.43
N GLY A 64 -9.68 1.32 -13.86
CA GLY A 64 -8.93 0.27 -14.54
C GLY A 64 -7.79 0.79 -15.42
N GLN A 65 -7.61 2.10 -15.53
CA GLN A 65 -6.52 2.68 -16.29
C GLN A 65 -5.20 2.58 -15.49
N GLU A 66 -4.14 2.16 -16.18
CA GLU A 66 -2.78 2.25 -15.69
C GLU A 66 -2.36 3.72 -15.52
N ILE A 67 -1.51 3.97 -14.52
CA ILE A 67 -0.87 5.28 -14.36
C ILE A 67 -0.07 5.59 -15.65
N PRO A 68 -0.09 6.84 -16.16
CA PRO A 68 0.78 7.22 -17.27
C PRO A 68 2.25 7.35 -16.83
N ASP A 69 3.19 7.09 -17.74
CA ASP A 69 4.64 7.20 -17.50
C ASP A 69 5.05 8.53 -16.84
N ALA A 70 4.40 9.64 -17.24
CA ALA A 70 4.67 10.98 -16.71
C ALA A 70 4.41 11.10 -15.19
N LEU A 71 3.62 10.20 -14.60
CA LEU A 71 3.29 10.17 -13.18
C LEU A 71 4.01 9.04 -12.43
N TYR A 72 4.75 8.15 -13.11
CA TYR A 72 5.41 7.01 -12.46
C TYR A 72 6.37 7.41 -11.36
N GLN A 73 7.18 8.43 -11.58
CA GLN A 73 8.15 8.86 -10.59
C GLN A 73 7.49 9.23 -9.26
N ALA A 74 6.37 9.95 -9.30
CA ALA A 74 5.62 10.32 -8.09
C ALA A 74 5.02 9.08 -7.39
N ILE A 75 4.52 8.11 -8.15
CA ILE A 75 3.96 6.88 -7.56
C ILE A 75 5.05 6.01 -6.92
N VAL A 76 6.20 5.88 -7.58
CA VAL A 76 7.35 5.15 -7.04
C VAL A 76 7.84 5.79 -5.75
N GLU A 77 7.92 7.12 -5.67
CA GLU A 77 8.31 7.83 -4.45
C GLU A 77 7.38 7.50 -3.27
N ILE A 78 6.07 7.42 -3.52
CA ILE A 78 5.08 7.01 -2.51
C ILE A 78 5.30 5.56 -2.07
N TYR A 79 5.62 4.66 -2.99
CA TYR A 79 5.92 3.26 -2.63
C TYR A 79 7.22 3.12 -1.88
N VAL A 80 8.28 3.85 -2.25
CA VAL A 80 9.54 3.89 -1.51
C VAL A 80 9.28 4.35 -0.08
N TYR A 81 8.47 5.40 0.08
CA TYR A 81 8.09 5.95 1.38
C TYR A 81 7.39 4.92 2.28
N PHE A 82 6.45 4.13 1.75
CA PHE A 82 5.70 3.17 2.58
C PHE A 82 6.32 1.77 2.71
N LEU A 83 6.98 1.29 1.66
CA LEU A 83 7.33 -0.12 1.52
C LEU A 83 8.85 -0.38 1.58
N ASN A 84 9.68 0.66 1.69
CA ASN A 84 11.11 0.59 1.32
C ASN A 84 11.27 -0.04 -0.07
N PHE A 85 10.33 0.27 -0.97
CA PHE A 85 10.27 -0.28 -2.31
C PHE A 85 11.58 -0.03 -3.06
N ASP A 86 12.11 -1.06 -3.72
CA ASP A 86 13.28 -0.97 -4.57
C ASP A 86 12.80 -0.99 -6.04
N PRO A 87 12.95 0.09 -6.82
CA PRO A 87 12.46 0.13 -8.19
C PRO A 87 13.16 -0.88 -9.11
N GLU A 88 14.36 -1.34 -8.75
CA GLU A 88 15.08 -2.39 -9.50
C GLU A 88 14.67 -3.81 -9.07
N ASP A 89 13.92 -3.93 -7.96
CA ASP A 89 13.51 -5.21 -7.38
C ASP A 89 12.15 -5.12 -6.66
N PRO A 90 11.03 -4.98 -7.41
CA PRO A 90 9.70 -4.74 -6.87
C PRO A 90 9.17 -5.87 -5.97
N ASP A 91 9.68 -7.08 -6.13
CA ASP A 91 9.26 -8.26 -5.35
C ASP A 91 10.05 -8.48 -4.06
N LYS A 92 11.09 -7.69 -3.79
CA LYS A 92 11.96 -7.84 -2.62
C LYS A 92 11.18 -7.94 -1.31
N ALA A 93 10.29 -6.98 -1.04
CA ALA A 93 9.51 -6.94 0.19
C ALA A 93 8.61 -8.18 0.36
N ARG A 94 8.07 -8.72 -0.75
CA ARG A 94 7.26 -9.94 -0.74
C ARG A 94 8.12 -11.17 -0.42
N ARG A 95 9.30 -11.30 -1.04
CA ARG A 95 10.23 -12.41 -0.78
C ARG A 95 10.76 -12.37 0.66
N GLU A 96 11.09 -11.21 1.18
CA GLU A 96 11.53 -11.04 2.58
C GLU A 96 10.43 -11.47 3.57
N ARG A 97 9.18 -11.03 3.35
CA ARG A 97 8.03 -11.46 4.18
C ARG A 97 7.78 -12.96 4.08
N ALA A 98 7.84 -13.54 2.88
CA ALA A 98 7.68 -14.97 2.67
C ALA A 98 8.81 -15.77 3.35
N ALA A 99 10.05 -15.28 3.28
CA ALA A 99 11.20 -15.90 3.95
C ALA A 99 11.07 -15.84 5.48
N LEU A 100 10.61 -14.72 6.04
CA LEU A 100 10.36 -14.57 7.48
C LEU A 100 9.24 -15.50 7.95
N ALA A 101 8.14 -15.60 7.18
CA ALA A 101 7.05 -16.53 7.48
C ALA A 101 7.52 -17.99 7.45
N ALA A 102 8.26 -18.39 6.41
CA ALA A 102 8.83 -19.73 6.30
C ALA A 102 9.82 -20.05 7.43
N GLN A 103 10.59 -19.06 7.90
CA GLN A 103 11.47 -19.22 9.06
C GLN A 103 10.68 -19.39 10.36
N ALA A 104 9.60 -18.63 10.56
CA ALA A 104 8.73 -18.75 11.72
C ALA A 104 8.04 -20.12 11.77
N GLU A 105 7.56 -20.63 10.63
CA GLU A 105 6.98 -21.99 10.54
C GLU A 105 8.00 -23.08 10.87
N LYS A 106 9.25 -22.95 10.40
CA LYS A 106 10.34 -23.88 10.73
C LYS A 106 10.70 -23.83 12.21
N ALA A 107 10.71 -22.66 12.84
CA ALA A 107 10.98 -22.51 14.26
C ALA A 107 9.88 -23.14 15.12
N ALA A 108 8.61 -23.03 14.71
CA ALA A 108 7.48 -23.65 15.41
C ALA A 108 7.42 -25.19 15.29
N GLN A 109 8.14 -25.78 14.33
CA GLN A 109 8.18 -27.23 14.09
C GLN A 109 9.43 -27.92 14.70
N GLN A 110 10.35 -27.17 15.30
CA GLN A 110 11.46 -27.76 16.07
C GLN A 110 10.94 -28.17 17.45
N PRO A 111 10.94 -29.46 17.83
CA PRO A 111 10.57 -29.86 19.17
C PRO A 111 11.61 -29.32 20.16
N GLU A 112 11.13 -28.81 21.30
CA GLU A 112 11.98 -28.39 22.42
C GLU A 112 13.03 -29.49 22.71
N PRO A 113 14.30 -29.14 23.00
CA PRO A 113 15.28 -30.14 23.38
C PRO A 113 14.76 -30.87 24.61
N GLN A 114 14.50 -32.17 24.48
CA GLN A 114 14.16 -33.00 25.63
C GLN A 114 15.36 -32.95 26.58
N GLU A 115 15.19 -32.25 27.70
CA GLU A 115 16.12 -32.31 28.83
C GLU A 115 16.21 -33.77 29.25
N GLU A 116 17.30 -34.42 28.85
CA GLU A 116 17.69 -35.74 29.32
C GLU A 116 17.77 -35.64 30.85
N LYS A 117 16.78 -36.23 31.54
CA LYS A 117 16.83 -36.50 32.98
C LYS A 117 18.00 -37.45 33.24
N GLY A 118 19.19 -36.89 33.39
CA GLY A 118 20.33 -37.54 34.03
C GLY A 118 20.13 -37.51 35.53
N GLU A 119 19.30 -38.41 36.06
CA GLU A 119 19.20 -38.65 37.49
C GLU A 119 19.86 -39.99 37.81
N SER A 120 20.98 -39.88 38.54
CA SER A 120 21.71 -40.89 39.33
C SER A 120 22.60 -41.90 38.60
#